data_AF-A0A424QP35-F1
#
_entry.id   AF-A0A424QP35-F1
#
_cell.length_a   1.000
_cell.length_b   1.000
_cell.length_c   1.000
_cell.angle_alpha   90.00
_cell.angle_beta   90.00
_cell.angle_gamma   90.00
#
_symmetry.space_group_name_H-M   'P 1'
#
loop_
_entity.id
_entity.type
_entity.pdbx_description
1 polymer ?
#
loop_
_entity_poly.entity_id
_entity_poly.type
_entity_poly.pdbx_seq_one_letter_code
_entity_poly.pdbx_strand_id
1 'polypeptide(L)' 'MKIFFHKESVSFPLDSSVIGNWVENTVFSLGYSLNNLSFIFCKDEYLKKINLQYLEQDYYTDV' A
#
# COMPACT_ATOMS: atom_id res chain seq x y z
N MET A 1 -6.27 2.34 -15.74
CA MET A 1 -5.51 2.53 -14.48
C MET A 1 -6.27 1.85 -13.37
N LYS A 2 -5.62 1.03 -12.55
CA LYS A 2 -6.29 0.35 -11.44
C LYS A 2 -5.42 0.40 -10.19
N ILE A 3 -5.95 1.02 -9.15
CA ILE A 3 -5.42 0.89 -7.80
C ILE A 3 -6.15 -0.28 -7.15
N PHE A 4 -5.39 -1.23 -6.60
CA PHE A 4 -5.91 -2.39 -5.89
C PHE A 4 -5.69 -2.22 -4.40
N PHE A 5 -6.73 -2.45 -3.62
CA PHE A 5 -6.67 -2.40 -2.16
C PHE A 5 -6.91 -3.80 -1.61
N HIS A 6 -5.92 -4.34 -0.92
CA HIS A 6 -5.95 -5.67 -0.30
C HIS A 6 -5.84 -5.54 1.22
N LYS A 7 -6.34 -6.54 1.95
CA LYS A 7 -6.27 -6.60 3.40
C LYS A 7 -5.78 -7.98 3.82
N GLU A 8 -4.71 -8.02 4.59
CA GLU A 8 -4.12 -9.22 5.15
C GLU A 8 -4.22 -9.20 6.67
N SER A 9 -5.10 -10.05 7.21
CA SER A 9 -5.33 -10.17 8.65
C SER A 9 -5.77 -8.88 9.36
N VAL A 10 -6.38 -7.94 8.63
CA VAL A 10 -6.91 -6.67 9.16
C VAL A 10 -8.35 -6.43 8.68
N SER A 11 -9.16 -5.75 9.49
CA SER A 11 -10.53 -5.38 9.14
C SER A 11 -10.85 -3.98 9.64
N PHE A 12 -11.19 -3.09 8.70
CA PHE A 12 -11.59 -1.71 8.95
C PHE A 12 -12.29 -1.14 7.69
N PRO A 13 -13.16 -0.12 7.81
CA PRO A 13 -13.75 0.53 6.64
C PRO A 13 -12.69 1.29 5.84
N LEU A 14 -12.73 1.18 4.52
CA LEU A 14 -11.81 1.87 3.61
C LEU A 14 -12.62 2.43 2.45
N ASP A 15 -12.59 3.75 2.26
CA ASP A 15 -13.13 4.38 1.06
C ASP A 15 -12.04 4.40 -0.01
N SER A 16 -12.06 3.37 -0.86
CA SER A 16 -11.11 3.22 -1.97
C SER A 16 -11.19 4.37 -2.99
N SER A 17 -12.34 5.03 -3.10
CA SER A 17 -12.54 6.13 -4.06
C SER A 17 -11.84 7.40 -3.59
N VAL A 18 -12.01 7.74 -2.31
CA VAL A 18 -11.34 8.90 -1.71
C VAL A 18 -9.81 8.73 -1.74
N ILE A 19 -9.32 7.56 -1.32
CA ILE A 19 -7.88 7.28 -1.29
C ILE A 19 -7.32 7.18 -2.70
N GLY A 20 -8.03 6.52 -3.62
CA GLY A 20 -7.63 6.42 -5.02
C GLY A 20 -7.45 7.79 -5.66
N ASN A 21 -8.45 8.67 -5.53
CA ASN A 21 -8.39 10.04 -6.04
C ASN A 21 -7.22 10.84 -5.44
N TRP A 22 -6.98 10.71 -4.13
CA TRP A 22 -5.85 11.37 -3.49
C TRP A 22 -4.50 10.90 -4.03
N VAL A 23 -4.31 9.58 -4.20
CA VAL A 23 -3.08 9.01 -4.77
C VAL A 23 -2.88 9.48 -6.21
N GLU A 24 -3.91 9.42 -7.05
CA GLU A 24 -3.85 9.85 -8.45
C GLU A 24 -3.47 11.33 -8.57
N ASN A 25 -4.12 12.20 -7.79
CA ASN A 25 -3.81 13.62 -7.79
C ASN A 25 -2.39 13.91 -7.29
N THR A 26 -1.92 13.16 -6.29
CA THR A 26 -0.55 13.31 -5.77
C THR A 26 0.47 12.94 -6.83
N VAL A 27 0.32 11.79 -7.48
CA VAL A 27 1.23 11.34 -8.55
C VAL A 27 1.21 12.31 -9.74
N PHE A 28 0.03 12.79 -10.12
CA PHE A 28 -0.12 13.80 -11.16
C PHE A 28 0.58 15.13 -10.79
N SER A 29 0.47 15.58 -9.55
CA SER A 29 1.13 16.80 -9.07
C SER A 29 2.67 16.74 -9.13
N LEU A 30 3.23 15.53 -9.11
CA LEU A 30 4.65 15.27 -9.27
C LEU A 30 5.07 15.18 -10.75
N GLY A 31 4.15 15.35 -11.70
CA GLY A 31 4.41 15.29 -13.14
C GLY A 31 4.44 13.88 -13.73
N TYR A 32 3.91 12.89 -13.00
CA TYR A 32 3.89 11.49 -13.42
C TYR A 32 2.48 10.99 -13.72
N SER A 33 2.40 9.87 -14.44
CA SER A 33 1.18 9.09 -14.60
C SER A 33 1.27 7.79 -13.79
N LEU A 34 0.15 7.42 -13.18
CA LEU A 34 0.05 6.18 -12.42
C LEU A 34 -0.23 5.00 -13.37
N ASN A 35 0.40 3.85 -13.12
CA ASN A 35 0.08 2.60 -13.81
C ASN A 35 -0.82 1.72 -12.93
N ASN A 36 -0.43 0.48 -12.68
CA ASN A 36 -1.08 -0.37 -11.69
C ASN A 36 -0.34 -0.21 -10.36
N LEU A 37 -1.09 -0.02 -9.29
CA LEU A 37 -0.56 0.11 -7.94
C LEU A 37 -1.40 -0.74 -7.00
N SER A 38 -0.75 -1.48 -6.12
CA SER A 38 -1.42 -2.31 -5.12
C SER A 38 -1.01 -1.87 -3.73
N PHE A 39 -2.00 -1.63 -2.88
CA PHE A 39 -1.83 -1.42 -1.45
C PHE A 39 -2.25 -2.70 -0.72
N ILE A 40 -1.39 -3.18 0.18
CA ILE A 40 -1.70 -4.30 1.07
C ILE A 40 -1.71 -3.76 2.50
N PHE A 41 -2.90 -3.57 3.07
CA PHE A 41 -3.02 -3.24 4.48
C PHE A 41 -2.84 -4.53 5.28
N CYS A 42 -1.90 -4.55 6.22
CA CYS A 42 -1.54 -5.75 6.94
C CYS A 42 -1.14 -5.44 8.38
N LYS A 43 -0.99 -6.49 9.19
CA LYS A 43 -0.40 -6.37 10.53
C LYS A 43 1.13 -6.38 10.46
N ASP A 44 1.76 -5.82 11.48
CA ASP A 44 3.21 -5.73 11.62
C ASP A 44 3.94 -7.07 11.41
N GLU A 45 3.37 -8.19 11.87
CA GLU A 45 4.01 -9.51 11.70
C GLU A 45 4.05 -9.96 10.23
N TYR A 46 3.02 -9.62 9.46
CA TYR A 46 2.99 -9.91 8.02
C TYR A 46 4.02 -9.05 7.29
N LEU A 47 4.04 -7.74 7.56
CA LEU A 47 4.99 -6.81 6.93
C LEU A 47 6.44 -7.20 7.24
N LYS A 48 6.73 -7.49 8.51
CA LYS A 48 8.06 -7.94 8.95
C LYS A 48 8.52 -9.21 8.21
N LYS A 49 7.61 -10.17 8.00
CA LYS A 49 7.93 -11.40 7.24
C LYS A 49 8.30 -11.09 5.79
N ILE A 50 7.55 -10.21 5.13
CA ILE A 50 7.83 -9.78 3.75
C ILE A 50 9.17 -9.05 3.67
N ASN A 51 9.44 -8.11 4.58
CA ASN A 51 10.68 -7.35 4.59
C ASN A 51 11.89 -8.23 4.90
N LEU A 52 11.77 -9.20 5.79
CA LEU A 52 12.82 -10.19 6.00
C LEU A 52 13.07 -11.02 4.73
N GLN A 53 12.02 -11.45 4.04
CA GLN A 53 12.13 -12.29 2.85
C GLN A 53 12.75 -11.57 1.64
N TYR A 54 12.42 -10.29 1.43
CA TYR A 54 12.78 -9.58 0.20
C TYR A 54 13.82 -8.48 0.39
N LEU A 55 13.99 -7.97 1.62
CA LEU A 55 14.89 -6.85 1.94
C LEU A 55 15.94 -7.21 3.00
N GLU A 56 15.90 -8.41 3.58
CA GLU A 56 16.76 -8.87 4.67
C GLU A 56 16.69 -7.97 5.93
N GLN A 57 15.53 -7.34 6.15
CA GLN A 57 15.29 -6.45 7.29
C GLN A 57 14.50 -7.18 8.39
N ASP A 58 15.10 -7.34 9.57
CA ASP A 58 14.50 -8.03 10.73
C ASP A 58 14.02 -7.04 11.82
N TYR A 59 13.28 -6.01 11.41
CA TYR A 59 12.69 -5.02 12.32
C TYR A 59 11.31 -4.57 11.83
N TYR A 60 10.52 -3.96 12.71
CA TYR A 60 9.20 -3.41 12.39
C TYR A 60 9.33 -2.04 11.71
N THR A 61 8.47 -1.79 10.72
CA THR A 61 8.41 -0.54 9.94
C THR A 61 6.95 -0.22 9.63
N ASP A 62 6.68 1.05 9.28
CA ASP A 62 5.34 1.51 8.93
C ASP A 62 4.92 1.12 7.50
N VAL A 63 5.90 0.83 6.63
CA VAL A 63 5.76 0.44 5.21
C VAL A 63 6.92 -0.43 4.75
#